data_AF-A0A149VTI2-F1
#
_entry.id   AF-A0A149VTI2-F1
#
_cell.length_a   1.000
_cell.length_b   1.000
_cell.length_c   1.000
_cell.angle_alpha   90.00
_cell.angle_beta   90.00
_cell.angle_gamma   90.00
#
_symmetry.space_group_name_H-M   'P 1'
#
loop_
_entity.id
_entity.type
_entity.pdbx_description
1 polymer ?
#
loop_
_entity_poly.entity_id
_entity_poly.type
_entity_poly.pdbx_seq_one_letter_code
_entity_poly.pdbx_strand_id
1 'polypeptide(L)'
;MKKSEPLQWERAKRMAFWDQGKLTYRNWSKEFYLQKANVVTQSVNYMRARDLIELVGEKQFIKTWPAIRNSNRFQASKKAILDAIWSFYVVGDVSFPVSECVIHFHPKKRETLKKLISSSGNESIYAIAKSLGRNPRRIYDDVHDFSNKGLVVLESAQREGRKVLLPKVRGCHVSAGASSLDLIIT
;
A
#
# COMPACT_ATOMS: atom_id res chain seq x y z
N MET A 1 -18.15 -1.74 -30.54
CA MET A 1 -18.81 -2.29 -29.33
C MET A 1 -18.78 -1.26 -28.22
N LYS A 2 -19.94 -0.79 -27.72
CA LYS A 2 -19.99 -0.02 -26.47
C LYS A 2 -19.63 -0.98 -25.34
N LYS A 3 -18.48 -0.79 -24.68
CA LYS A 3 -18.19 -1.50 -23.43
C LYS A 3 -19.31 -1.14 -22.46
N SER A 4 -20.05 -2.15 -21.98
CA SER A 4 -20.99 -1.97 -20.88
C SER A 4 -20.25 -1.36 -19.70
N GLU A 5 -20.85 -0.36 -19.06
CA GLU A 5 -20.26 0.23 -17.85
C GLU A 5 -20.18 -0.83 -16.73
N PRO A 6 -19.16 -0.78 -15.86
CA PRO A 6 -19.05 -1.73 -14.75
C PRO A 6 -20.30 -1.66 -13.85
N LEU A 7 -20.82 -2.81 -13.41
CA LEU A 7 -22.02 -2.85 -12.55
C LEU A 7 -21.85 -2.01 -11.27
N GLN A 8 -20.63 -1.93 -10.71
CA GLN A 8 -20.36 -1.11 -9.53
C GLN A 8 -20.35 0.41 -9.80
N TRP A 9 -20.24 0.85 -11.07
CA TRP A 9 -20.17 2.27 -11.42
C TRP A 9 -21.44 3.02 -11.02
N GLU A 10 -22.62 2.48 -11.36
CA GLU A 10 -23.90 3.14 -11.08
C GLU A 10 -24.16 3.32 -9.58
N ARG A 11 -23.67 2.40 -8.75
CA ARG A 11 -23.70 2.56 -7.29
C ARG A 11 -22.72 3.64 -6.83
N ALA A 12 -21.45 3.53 -7.22
CA ALA A 12 -20.39 4.44 -6.81
C ALA A 12 -20.67 5.89 -7.24
N LYS A 13 -21.21 6.08 -8.45
CA LYS A 13 -21.63 7.36 -9.01
C LYS A 13 -22.72 8.01 -8.14
N ARG A 14 -23.77 7.27 -7.78
CA ARG A 14 -24.85 7.77 -6.91
C ARG A 14 -24.33 8.17 -5.54
N MET A 15 -23.43 7.38 -4.95
CA MET A 15 -22.85 7.68 -3.64
C MET A 15 -21.97 8.94 -3.67
N ALA A 16 -21.10 9.07 -4.67
CA ALA A 16 -20.09 10.12 -4.69
C ALA A 16 -20.51 11.41 -5.38
N PHE A 17 -21.46 11.34 -6.31
CA PHE A 17 -21.83 12.48 -7.16
C PHE A 17 -23.32 12.78 -7.11
N TRP A 18 -24.09 12.13 -6.22
CA TRP A 18 -25.54 12.35 -6.07
C TRP A 18 -26.34 12.22 -7.38
N ASP A 19 -25.84 11.38 -8.30
CA ASP A 19 -26.37 11.25 -9.66
C ASP A 19 -26.45 12.57 -10.45
N GLN A 20 -25.61 13.56 -10.12
CA GLN A 20 -25.42 14.74 -10.95
C GLN A 20 -25.09 14.27 -12.37
N GLY A 21 -26.04 14.51 -13.29
CA GLY A 21 -26.13 13.81 -14.56
C GLY A 21 -24.90 13.91 -15.48
N LYS A 22 -24.93 13.09 -16.55
CA LYS A 22 -23.95 12.95 -17.65
C LYS A 22 -22.52 12.51 -17.30
N LEU A 23 -22.14 12.36 -16.03
CA LEU A 23 -20.83 11.77 -15.70
C LEU A 23 -20.83 10.27 -16.06
N THR A 24 -20.21 9.95 -17.20
CA THR A 24 -20.00 8.55 -17.62
C THR A 24 -18.78 7.96 -16.92
N TYR A 25 -18.71 6.63 -16.84
CA TYR A 25 -17.54 5.95 -16.28
C TYR A 25 -16.25 6.38 -16.99
N ARG A 26 -16.30 6.54 -18.32
CA ARG A 26 -15.16 6.96 -19.13
C ARG A 26 -14.66 8.35 -18.76
N ASN A 27 -15.58 9.31 -18.57
CA ASN A 27 -15.23 10.68 -18.21
C ASN A 27 -14.70 10.73 -16.78
N TRP A 28 -15.36 10.05 -15.84
CA TRP A 28 -14.88 9.92 -14.46
C TRP A 28 -13.47 9.34 -14.41
N SER A 29 -13.23 8.23 -15.10
CA SER A 29 -11.92 7.56 -15.12
C SER A 29 -10.83 8.48 -15.65
N LYS A 30 -11.11 9.18 -16.76
CA LYS A 30 -10.19 10.18 -17.34
C LYS A 30 -9.90 11.30 -16.33
N GLU A 31 -10.92 11.88 -15.71
CA GLU A 31 -10.77 12.99 -14.77
C GLU A 31 -10.09 12.57 -13.46
N PHE A 32 -10.33 11.35 -12.99
CA PHE A 32 -9.66 10.77 -11.84
C PHE A 32 -8.15 10.62 -12.11
N TYR A 33 -7.76 10.10 -13.28
CA TYR A 33 -6.35 10.00 -13.66
C TYR A 33 -5.67 11.33 -13.94
N LEU A 34 -6.42 12.33 -14.41
CA LEU A 34 -5.96 13.72 -14.48
C LEU A 34 -5.95 14.42 -13.11
N GLN A 35 -6.26 13.69 -12.04
CA GLN A 35 -6.28 14.16 -10.65
C GLN A 35 -7.13 15.44 -10.48
N LYS A 36 -8.25 15.54 -11.20
CA LYS A 36 -9.17 16.67 -11.07
C LYS A 36 -9.72 16.70 -9.63
N ALA A 37 -9.41 17.79 -8.91
CA ALA A 37 -9.62 17.89 -7.47
C ALA A 37 -11.03 17.49 -7.02
N ASN A 38 -12.08 17.97 -7.69
CA ASN A 38 -13.46 17.61 -7.33
C ASN A 38 -13.74 16.12 -7.52
N VAL A 39 -13.36 15.55 -8.67
CA VAL A 39 -13.57 14.12 -8.95
C VAL A 39 -12.85 13.24 -7.95
N VAL A 40 -11.57 13.54 -7.66
CA VAL A 40 -10.79 12.74 -6.70
C VAL A 40 -11.36 12.88 -5.30
N THR A 41 -11.64 14.10 -4.83
CA THR A 41 -12.20 14.34 -3.49
C THR A 41 -13.54 13.65 -3.29
N GLN A 42 -14.47 13.80 -4.24
CA GLN A 42 -15.78 13.16 -4.17
C GLN A 42 -15.64 11.63 -4.19
N SER A 43 -14.83 11.09 -5.09
CA SER A 43 -14.61 9.64 -5.20
C SER A 43 -14.03 9.05 -3.91
N VAL A 44 -12.99 9.67 -3.35
CA VAL A 44 -12.32 9.19 -2.13
C VAL A 44 -13.24 9.31 -0.90
N ASN A 45 -13.95 10.43 -0.76
CA ASN A 45 -14.73 10.68 0.46
C ASN A 45 -16.02 9.87 0.53
N TYR A 46 -16.62 9.55 -0.61
CA TYR A 46 -17.99 9.05 -0.63
C TYR A 46 -18.16 7.68 -1.27
N MET A 47 -17.24 7.20 -2.13
CA MET A 47 -17.30 5.81 -2.57
C MET A 47 -16.95 4.85 -1.43
N ARG A 48 -17.41 3.60 -1.55
CA ARG A 48 -16.83 2.49 -0.80
C ARG A 48 -15.40 2.28 -1.29
N ALA A 49 -14.49 1.92 -0.38
CA ALA A 49 -13.10 1.69 -0.75
C ALA A 49 -12.99 0.56 -1.80
N ARG A 50 -13.77 -0.52 -1.64
CA ARG A 50 -13.88 -1.59 -2.65
C ARG A 50 -14.23 -1.05 -4.03
N ASP A 51 -15.33 -0.30 -4.13
CA ASP A 51 -15.85 0.20 -5.40
C ASP A 51 -14.82 1.10 -6.10
N LEU A 52 -14.18 2.01 -5.34
CA LEU A 52 -13.14 2.87 -5.87
C LEU A 52 -11.96 2.05 -6.43
N ILE A 53 -11.47 1.08 -5.66
CA ILE A 53 -10.33 0.25 -6.06
C ILE A 53 -10.68 -0.64 -7.24
N GLU A 54 -11.87 -1.21 -7.31
CA GLU A 54 -12.30 -2.03 -8.44
C GLU A 54 -12.47 -1.19 -9.72
N LEU A 55 -12.98 0.04 -9.60
CA LEU A 55 -13.14 0.97 -10.73
C LEU A 55 -11.78 1.51 -11.23
N VAL A 56 -10.82 1.77 -10.35
CA VAL A 56 -9.46 2.20 -10.72
C VAL A 56 -8.61 1.01 -11.18
N GLY A 57 -8.83 -0.16 -10.59
CA GLY A 57 -7.99 -1.34 -10.70
C GLY A 57 -6.84 -1.34 -9.69
N GLU A 58 -6.61 -2.47 -9.02
CA GLU A 58 -5.62 -2.64 -7.94
C GLU A 58 -4.22 -2.12 -8.31
N LYS A 59 -3.69 -2.53 -9.46
CA LYS A 59 -2.35 -2.10 -9.93
C LYS A 59 -2.25 -0.58 -10.05
N GLN A 60 -3.30 0.04 -10.55
CA GLN A 60 -3.32 1.48 -10.76
C GLN A 60 -3.60 2.24 -9.45
N PHE A 61 -4.38 1.65 -8.54
CA PHE A 61 -4.53 2.16 -7.17
C PHE A 61 -3.20 2.18 -6.44
N ILE A 62 -2.43 1.08 -6.45
CA ILE A 62 -1.08 1.01 -5.86
C ILE A 62 -0.19 2.14 -6.41
N LYS A 63 -0.25 2.40 -7.72
CA LYS A 63 0.57 3.42 -8.37
C LYS A 63 0.13 4.86 -8.06
N THR A 64 -1.18 5.11 -7.98
CA THR A 64 -1.73 6.48 -7.94
C THR A 64 -1.91 6.99 -6.51
N TRP A 65 -2.27 6.10 -5.57
CA TRP A 65 -2.62 6.50 -4.21
C TRP A 65 -1.55 7.31 -3.49
N PRO A 66 -0.24 6.95 -3.52
CA PRO A 66 0.80 7.74 -2.86
C PRO A 66 0.87 9.19 -3.33
N ALA A 67 0.57 9.46 -4.61
CA ALA A 67 0.61 10.80 -5.19
C ALA A 67 -0.57 11.69 -4.76
N ILE A 68 -1.76 11.09 -4.54
CA ILE A 68 -2.98 11.86 -4.25
C ILE A 68 -3.35 11.90 -2.76
N ARG A 69 -2.86 10.97 -1.93
CA ARG A 69 -3.27 10.79 -0.51
C ARG A 69 -3.03 11.99 0.41
N ASN A 70 -2.15 12.92 0.01
CA ASN A 70 -1.80 14.08 0.83
C ASN A 70 -2.79 15.25 0.70
N SER A 71 -3.87 15.09 -0.06
CA SER A 71 -4.96 16.06 -0.10
C SER A 71 -5.55 16.30 1.30
N ASN A 72 -5.63 17.56 1.71
CA ASN A 72 -6.29 17.98 2.95
C ASN A 72 -7.83 17.93 2.86
N ARG A 73 -8.38 17.63 1.69
CA ARG A 73 -9.83 17.52 1.46
C ARG A 73 -10.37 16.13 1.74
N PHE A 74 -9.50 15.16 2.01
CA PHE A 74 -9.91 13.80 2.30
C PHE A 74 -10.34 13.64 3.76
N GLN A 75 -11.45 12.94 3.98
CA GLN A 75 -11.84 12.53 5.32
C GLN A 75 -10.77 11.61 5.91
N ALA A 76 -10.37 11.86 7.16
CA ALA A 76 -9.29 11.12 7.82
C ALA A 76 -9.54 9.61 7.86
N SER A 77 -10.77 9.18 8.13
CA SER A 77 -11.17 7.77 8.13
C SER A 77 -11.01 7.12 6.75
N LYS A 78 -11.46 7.80 5.68
CA LYS A 78 -11.34 7.32 4.30
C LYS A 78 -9.87 7.20 3.87
N LYS A 79 -9.06 8.19 4.24
CA LYS A 79 -7.61 8.16 4.01
C LYS A 79 -6.96 6.98 4.74
N ALA A 80 -7.29 6.76 6.02
CA ALA A 80 -6.73 5.66 6.80
C ALA A 80 -7.09 4.28 6.22
N ILE A 81 -8.34 4.08 5.80
CA ILE A 81 -8.79 2.83 5.14
C ILE A 81 -8.01 2.59 3.85
N LEU A 82 -7.89 3.60 2.98
CA LEU A 82 -7.16 3.46 1.71
C LEU A 82 -5.65 3.28 1.92
N ASP A 83 -5.06 3.96 2.91
CA ASP A 83 -3.67 3.73 3.33
C ASP A 83 -3.46 2.28 3.77
N ALA A 84 -4.34 1.75 4.64
CA ALA A 84 -4.29 0.36 5.10
C ALA A 84 -4.41 -0.66 3.95
N ILE A 85 -5.35 -0.44 3.02
CA ILE A 85 -5.53 -1.33 1.87
C ILE A 85 -4.32 -1.27 0.92
N TRP A 86 -3.79 -0.06 0.67
CA TRP A 86 -2.57 0.10 -0.14
C TRP A 86 -1.41 -0.68 0.47
N SER A 87 -1.20 -0.53 1.78
CA SER A 87 -0.12 -1.19 2.50
C SER A 87 -0.28 -2.71 2.50
N PHE A 88 -1.50 -3.20 2.67
CA PHE A 88 -1.79 -4.62 2.51
C PHE A 88 -1.43 -5.13 1.11
N TYR A 89 -1.83 -4.44 0.03
CA TYR A 89 -1.50 -4.89 -1.32
C TYR A 89 0.00 -4.89 -1.60
N VAL A 90 0.72 -3.87 -1.14
CA VAL A 90 2.14 -3.71 -1.44
C VAL A 90 3.01 -4.64 -0.60
N VAL A 91 2.72 -4.73 0.71
CA VAL A 91 3.58 -5.44 1.66
C VAL A 91 2.87 -6.47 2.56
N GLY A 92 1.56 -6.65 2.42
CA GLY A 92 0.79 -7.62 3.22
C GLY A 92 0.54 -7.20 4.66
N ASP A 93 0.76 -5.91 4.99
CA ASP A 93 0.63 -5.38 6.34
C ASP A 93 -0.07 -4.03 6.29
N VAL A 94 -1.12 -3.87 7.08
CA VAL A 94 -2.00 -2.67 7.08
C VAL A 94 -1.40 -1.49 7.84
N SER A 95 -0.41 -1.74 8.69
CA SER A 95 0.27 -0.73 9.51
C SER A 95 1.47 -0.11 8.79
N PHE A 96 1.96 -0.73 7.72
CA PHE A 96 3.06 -0.16 6.94
C PHE A 96 2.67 1.22 6.39
N PRO A 97 3.51 2.25 6.51
CA PRO A 97 3.19 3.58 6.02
C PRO A 97 3.22 3.63 4.49
N VAL A 98 2.28 4.34 3.88
CA VAL A 98 2.29 4.55 2.42
C VAL A 98 3.57 5.27 2.00
N SER A 99 4.30 4.67 1.07
CA SER A 99 5.59 5.18 0.60
C SER A 99 5.72 5.04 -0.92
N GLU A 100 5.98 6.15 -1.59
CA GLU A 100 6.11 6.21 -3.04
C GLU A 100 7.28 5.36 -3.55
N CYS A 101 8.40 5.28 -2.82
CA CYS A 101 9.57 4.56 -3.31
C CYS A 101 9.32 3.04 -3.48
N VAL A 102 8.38 2.47 -2.73
CA VAL A 102 8.09 1.03 -2.75
C VAL A 102 7.42 0.61 -4.06
N ILE A 103 6.71 1.52 -4.75
CA ILE A 103 6.05 1.21 -6.03
C ILE A 103 7.05 0.83 -7.12
N HIS A 104 8.30 1.30 -7.00
CA HIS A 104 9.37 1.08 -7.97
C HIS A 104 10.25 -0.13 -7.64
N PHE A 105 10.01 -0.81 -6.51
CA PHE A 105 10.81 -1.97 -6.14
C PHE A 105 10.51 -3.18 -7.02
N HIS A 106 11.58 -3.81 -7.50
CA HIS A 106 11.53 -5.10 -8.16
C HIS A 106 10.81 -6.13 -7.26
N PRO A 107 10.02 -7.09 -7.79
CA PRO A 107 9.26 -8.05 -6.99
C PRO A 107 10.06 -8.74 -5.87
N LYS A 108 11.25 -9.26 -6.19
CA LYS A 108 12.16 -9.88 -5.20
C LYS A 108 12.54 -8.95 -4.05
N LYS A 109 12.74 -7.65 -4.33
CA LYS A 109 13.05 -6.65 -3.32
C LYS A 109 11.84 -6.38 -2.42
N ARG A 110 10.63 -6.32 -3.01
CA ARG A 110 9.39 -6.25 -2.24
C ARG A 110 9.19 -7.46 -1.35
N GLU A 111 9.52 -8.67 -1.80
CA GLU A 111 9.49 -9.88 -0.96
C GLU A 111 10.42 -9.77 0.25
N THR A 112 11.61 -9.20 0.08
CA THR A 112 12.49 -8.92 1.23
C THR A 112 11.83 -7.95 2.21
N LEU A 113 11.24 -6.87 1.73
CA LEU A 113 10.52 -5.93 2.59
C LEU A 113 9.35 -6.61 3.33
N LYS A 114 8.54 -7.42 2.64
CA LYS A 114 7.47 -8.23 3.23
C LYS A 114 7.99 -9.14 4.34
N LYS A 115 9.10 -9.84 4.09
CA LYS A 115 9.70 -10.74 5.06
C LYS A 115 10.24 -9.98 6.28
N LEU A 116 10.84 -8.81 6.10
CA LEU A 116 11.28 -7.94 7.20
C LEU A 116 10.12 -7.46 8.08
N ILE A 117 8.98 -7.15 7.48
CA ILE A 117 7.77 -6.78 8.23
C ILE A 117 7.29 -7.98 9.05
N SER A 118 7.15 -9.14 8.42
CA SER A 118 6.69 -10.36 9.10
C SER A 118 7.63 -10.85 10.22
N SER A 119 8.93 -10.54 10.15
CA SER A 119 9.90 -10.93 11.18
C SER A 119 9.90 -10.02 12.41
N SER A 120 9.18 -8.89 12.34
CA SER A 120 9.07 -7.92 13.45
C SER A 120 10.41 -7.49 14.05
N GLY A 121 11.48 -7.47 13.24
CA GLY A 121 12.80 -7.08 13.71
C GLY A 121 13.59 -8.14 14.49
N ASN A 122 13.09 -9.36 14.58
CA ASN A 122 13.71 -10.43 15.38
C ASN A 122 14.71 -11.27 14.59
N GLU A 123 14.74 -11.15 13.27
CA GLU A 123 15.59 -11.92 12.39
C GLU A 123 16.77 -11.09 11.86
N SER A 124 17.95 -11.70 11.80
CA SER A 124 19.11 -11.09 11.16
C SER A 124 19.01 -11.14 9.64
N ILE A 125 19.82 -10.33 8.96
CA ILE A 125 19.94 -10.35 7.48
C ILE A 125 20.19 -11.78 6.95
N TYR A 126 21.01 -12.57 7.64
CA TYR A 126 21.30 -13.95 7.27
C TYR A 126 20.11 -14.89 7.47
N ALA A 127 19.37 -14.74 8.57
CA ALA A 127 18.15 -15.53 8.81
C ALA A 127 17.09 -15.24 7.74
N ILE A 128 16.90 -13.95 7.41
CA ILE A 128 16.02 -13.51 6.33
C ILE A 128 16.47 -14.12 4.99
N ALA A 129 17.76 -14.03 4.66
CA ALA A 129 18.32 -14.58 3.42
C ALA A 129 18.10 -16.10 3.31
N LYS A 130 18.36 -16.83 4.39
CA LYS A 130 18.12 -18.28 4.48
C LYS A 130 16.63 -18.61 4.28
N SER A 131 15.74 -17.87 4.94
CA SER A 131 14.28 -18.09 4.83
C SER A 131 13.74 -17.86 3.42
N LEU A 132 14.32 -16.91 2.68
CA LEU A 132 13.92 -16.57 1.31
C LEU A 132 14.68 -17.38 0.25
N GLY A 133 15.66 -18.21 0.63
CA GLY A 133 16.55 -18.88 -0.32
C GLY A 133 17.32 -17.90 -1.22
N ARG A 134 17.60 -16.68 -0.75
CA ARG A 134 18.26 -15.62 -1.52
C ARG A 134 19.70 -15.42 -1.06
N ASN A 135 20.57 -14.97 -1.97
CA ASN A 135 21.95 -14.66 -1.65
C ASN A 135 22.02 -13.58 -0.54
N PRO A 136 22.74 -13.82 0.57
CA PRO A 136 22.84 -12.87 1.68
C PRO A 136 23.35 -11.48 1.29
N ARG A 137 24.26 -11.38 0.32
CA ARG A 137 24.75 -10.09 -0.19
C ARG A 137 23.62 -9.27 -0.84
N ARG A 138 22.73 -9.92 -1.59
CA ARG A 138 21.58 -9.24 -2.21
C ARG A 138 20.58 -8.76 -1.16
N ILE A 139 20.36 -9.53 -0.09
CA ILE A 139 19.50 -9.11 1.02
C ILE A 139 20.13 -7.97 1.80
N TYR A 140 21.44 -8.02 2.02
CA TYR A 140 22.19 -6.92 2.62
C TYR A 140 22.04 -5.63 1.80
N ASP A 141 22.23 -5.69 0.48
CA ASP A 141 22.05 -4.54 -0.42
C ASP A 141 20.60 -4.01 -0.37
N ASP A 142 19.60 -4.91 -0.38
CA ASP A 142 18.18 -4.55 -0.28
C ASP A 142 17.90 -3.83 1.06
N VAL A 143 18.37 -4.38 2.17
CA VAL A 143 18.20 -3.82 3.53
C VAL A 143 18.87 -2.45 3.67
N HIS A 144 20.09 -2.30 3.15
CA HIS A 144 20.78 -1.00 3.18
C HIS A 144 20.05 0.04 2.33
N ASP A 145 19.55 -0.32 1.16
CA ASP A 145 18.73 0.61 0.36
C ASP A 145 17.42 0.99 1.07
N PHE A 146 16.77 0.04 1.78
CA PHE A 146 15.60 0.37 2.60
C PHE A 146 15.95 1.34 3.73
N SER A 147 17.12 1.16 4.35
CA SER A 147 17.59 2.07 5.40
C SER A 147 17.88 3.47 4.87
N ASN A 148 18.56 3.57 3.72
CA ASN A 148 18.82 4.84 3.03
C ASN A 148 17.53 5.56 2.63
N LYS A 149 16.46 4.81 2.32
CA LYS A 149 15.12 5.35 2.02
C LYS A 149 14.26 5.61 3.26
N GLY A 150 14.81 5.44 4.46
CA GLY A 150 14.11 5.67 5.72
C GLY A 150 13.02 4.66 6.06
N LEU A 151 12.97 3.51 5.37
CA LEU A 151 11.98 2.46 5.61
C LEU A 151 12.40 1.52 6.75
N VAL A 152 13.71 1.34 6.95
CA VAL A 152 14.29 0.39 7.90
C VAL A 152 15.35 1.06 8.79
N VAL A 153 15.36 0.71 10.07
CA VAL A 153 16.45 1.01 11.00
C VAL A 153 17.27 -0.25 11.22
N LEU A 154 18.59 -0.12 11.19
CA LEU A 154 19.51 -1.19 11.55
C LEU A 154 19.92 -1.03 13.01
N GLU A 155 19.52 -1.99 13.83
CA GLU A 155 19.96 -2.07 15.22
C GLU A 155 21.05 -3.14 15.36
N SER A 156 22.04 -2.90 16.21
CA SER A 156 23.01 -3.92 16.57
C SER A 156 22.59 -4.65 17.84
N ALA A 157 22.53 -5.97 17.77
CA ALA A 157 22.31 -6.84 18.92
C ALA A 157 23.52 -7.74 19.16
N GLN A 158 23.71 -8.16 20.41
CA GLN A 158 24.61 -9.24 20.79
C GLN A 158 23.82 -10.55 20.79
N ARG A 159 24.27 -11.55 20.02
CA ARG A 159 23.77 -12.93 20.09
C ARG A 159 24.97 -13.87 20.13
N GLU A 160 25.03 -14.72 21.16
CA GLU A 160 26.10 -15.71 21.32
C GLU A 160 27.51 -15.08 21.24
N GLY A 161 27.69 -13.89 21.85
CA GLY A 161 28.95 -13.16 21.85
C GLY A 161 29.31 -12.47 20.52
N ARG A 162 28.46 -12.58 19.48
CA ARG A 162 28.66 -11.95 18.17
C ARG A 162 27.72 -10.77 17.98
N LYS A 163 28.22 -9.71 17.34
CA LYS A 163 27.42 -8.55 16.93
C LYS A 163 26.63 -8.91 15.67
N VAL A 164 25.31 -8.76 15.73
CA VAL A 164 24.39 -9.05 14.62
C VAL A 164 23.57 -7.81 14.30
N LEU A 165 23.34 -7.55 13.01
CA LEU A 165 22.45 -6.48 12.55
C LEU A 165 21.01 -6.99 12.44
N LEU A 166 20.11 -6.32 13.14
CA LEU A 166 18.67 -6.59 13.16
C LEU A 166 17.94 -5.44 12.42
N PRO A 167 17.49 -5.67 11.18
CA PRO A 167 16.66 -4.71 10.46
C PRO A 167 15.25 -4.63 11.04
N LYS A 168 14.83 -3.43 11.45
CA LYS A 168 13.46 -3.12 11.90
C LYS A 168 12.77 -2.16 10.95
N VAL A 169 11.57 -2.50 10.50
CA VAL A 169 10.78 -1.63 9.62
C VAL A 169 10.15 -0.50 10.44
N ARG A 170 10.26 0.74 9.97
CA ARG A 170 9.67 1.91 10.64
C ARG A 170 8.16 1.98 10.42
N GLY A 171 7.44 2.42 11.44
CA GLY A 171 6.01 2.73 11.34
C GLY A 171 5.08 1.53 11.30
N CYS A 172 5.60 0.30 11.26
CA CYS A 172 4.79 -0.91 11.46
C CYS A 172 4.59 -1.16 12.95
N HIS A 173 3.34 -1.31 13.38
CA HIS A 173 3.04 -1.90 14.69
C HIS A 173 3.21 -3.41 14.57
N VAL A 174 3.79 -4.05 15.60
CA VAL A 174 3.86 -5.52 15.66
C VAL A 174 2.43 -6.04 15.81
N SER A 175 1.74 -6.27 14.70
CA SER A 175 0.42 -6.91 14.73
C SER A 175 0.63 -8.42 14.83
N ALA A 176 0.31 -8.98 16.00
CA ALA A 176 0.02 -10.40 16.11
C ALA A 176 -1.14 -10.71 15.15
N GLY A 177 -0.86 -11.51 14.11
CA GLY A 177 -1.77 -12.03 13.10
C GLY A 177 -3.16 -11.39 13.02
N ALA A 178 -3.34 -10.38 12.17
CA ALA A 178 -4.66 -9.92 11.77
C ALA A 178 -4.98 -10.46 10.36
N SER A 179 -5.84 -11.46 10.36
CA SER A 179 -6.40 -12.16 9.21
C SER A 179 -7.55 -11.37 8.58
N SER A 180 -7.66 -11.49 7.26
CA SER A 180 -8.71 -11.04 6.32
C SER A 180 -8.91 -9.54 6.07
N LEU A 181 -8.69 -9.16 4.80
CA LEU A 181 -9.07 -7.88 4.18
C LEU A 181 -10.58 -7.55 4.31
N ASP A 182 -11.42 -8.56 4.53
CA ASP A 182 -12.88 -8.39 4.51
C ASP A 182 -13.40 -7.49 5.65
N LEU A 183 -12.67 -7.42 6.77
CA LEU A 183 -13.02 -6.55 7.92
C LEU A 183 -12.72 -5.06 7.67
N ILE A 184 -11.81 -4.73 6.75
CA ILE A 184 -11.36 -3.35 6.48
C ILE A 184 -12.16 -2.72 5.34
N ILE A 185 -12.72 -3.55 4.46
CA ILE A 185 -13.32 -3.14 3.19
C ILE A 185 -14.84 -2.89 3.27
N THR A 186 -15.48 -3.26 4.40
CA THR A 186 -16.93 -3.09 4.61
C THR A 186 -17.31 -1.62 4.77
#